data_AF-A0A2J6TGW1-F1
#
_entry.id   AF-A0A2J6TGW1-F1
#
_cell.length_a   1.000
_cell.length_b   1.000
_cell.length_c   1.000
_cell.angle_alpha   90.00
_cell.angle_beta   90.00
_cell.angle_gamma   90.00
#
_symmetry.space_group_name_H-M   'P 1'
#
loop_
_entity.id
_entity.type
_entity.pdbx_description
1 polymer ?
#
loop_
_entity_poly.entity_id
_entity_poly.type
_entity_poly.pdbx_seq_one_letter_code
_entity_poly.pdbx_strand_id
1 'polypeptide(L)' 'IYLFGHDTTVRRNLSAALYALRDKKEARILWIDAPCINQNDDEEKVSQVMLMEKIYD' A
#
# COMPACT_ATOMS: atom_id res chain seq x y z
N ILE A 1 1.62 2.08 10.93
CA ILE A 1 2.15 2.79 9.74
C ILE A 1 1.28 4.02 9.51
N TYR A 2 1.81 5.09 8.94
CA TYR A 2 0.98 6.26 8.63
C TYR A 2 0.29 6.06 7.28
N LEU A 3 -1.03 6.03 7.29
CA LEU A 3 -1.89 6.04 6.09
C LEU A 3 -2.77 7.28 6.18
N PHE A 4 -2.74 8.13 5.16
CA PHE A 4 -3.49 9.40 5.14
C PHE A 4 -3.32 10.26 6.40
N GLY A 5 -2.15 10.22 7.04
CA GLY A 5 -1.87 10.96 8.28
C GLY A 5 -2.33 10.28 9.57
N HIS A 6 -2.91 9.08 9.52
CA HIS A 6 -3.39 8.34 10.67
C HIS A 6 -2.57 7.06 10.94
N ASP A 7 -2.33 6.75 12.20
CA ASP A 7 -1.69 5.51 12.61
C ASP A 7 -2.61 4.31 12.37
N THR A 8 -2.16 3.39 11.52
CA THR A 8 -2.91 2.20 11.13
C THR A 8 -2.14 0.91 11.43
N THR A 9 -2.87 -0.08 11.95
CA THR A 9 -2.37 -1.46 12.17
C THR A 9 -2.45 -2.25 10.87
N VAL A 10 -1.35 -2.94 10.52
CA VAL A 10 -1.25 -3.75 9.30
C VAL A 10 -0.94 -5.21 9.62
N ARG A 11 -1.20 -6.08 8.65
CA ARG A 11 -0.83 -7.50 8.73
C ARG A 11 0.70 -7.65 8.84
N ARG A 12 1.14 -8.74 9.47
CA ARG A 12 2.56 -9.02 9.74
C ARG A 12 3.43 -9.08 8.48
N ASN A 13 2.90 -9.62 7.39
CA ASN A 13 3.60 -9.67 6.10
C ASN A 13 3.92 -8.25 5.57
N LEU A 14 2.95 -7.34 5.63
CA LEU A 14 3.14 -5.96 5.20
C LEU A 14 4.11 -5.22 6.11
N SER A 15 4.01 -5.43 7.42
CA SER A 15 4.98 -4.86 8.37
C SER A 15 6.41 -5.32 8.09
N ALA A 16 6.62 -6.61 7.81
CA ALA A 16 7.94 -7.15 7.48
C ALA A 16 8.48 -6.59 6.15
N ALA A 17 7.63 -6.50 5.12
CA ALA A 17 8.01 -5.92 3.83
C ALA A 17 8.41 -4.45 3.95
N LEU A 18 7.60 -3.66 4.67
CA LEU A 18 7.90 -2.25 4.95
C LEU A 18 9.21 -2.09 5.72
N TYR A 19 9.47 -2.95 6.70
CA TYR A 19 10.74 -2.93 7.43
C TYR A 19 11.94 -3.23 6.52
N ALA A 20 11.79 -4.20 5.61
CA ALA A 20 12.84 -4.57 4.65
C ALA A 20 13.10 -3.46 3.61
N LEU A 21 12.07 -2.71 3.20
CA LEU A 21 12.17 -1.62 2.23
C LEU A 21 12.53 -0.26 2.87
N ARG A 22 12.54 -0.18 4.21
CA ARG A 22 12.81 1.06 4.95
C ARG A 22 14.26 1.49 4.77
N ASP A 23 14.48 2.76 4.42
CA ASP A 23 15.79 3.38 4.54
C ASP A 23 16.08 3.80 5.99
N LYS A 24 17.32 3.65 6.44
CA LYS A 24 17.70 4.05 7.80
C LYS A 24 17.86 5.55 7.96
N LYS A 25 18.04 6.29 6.86
CA LYS A 25 18.37 7.71 6.85
C LYS A 25 17.18 8.59 6.49
N GLU A 26 16.28 8.10 5.65
CA GLU A 26 15.16 8.91 5.12
C GLU A 26 13.83 8.16 5.15
N ALA A 27 12.74 8.89 5.37
CA ALA A 27 11.40 8.35 5.23
C ALA A 27 11.08 8.13 3.75
N ARG A 28 10.52 6.95 3.41
CA ARG A 28 10.06 6.64 2.05
C ARG A 28 8.55 6.65 1.98
N ILE A 29 8.02 7.28 0.93
CA ILE A 29 6.61 7.17 0.55
C ILE A 29 6.51 5.97 -0.39
N LEU A 30 5.78 4.95 0.04
CA LEU A 30 5.55 3.73 -0.75
C LEU A 30 4.06 3.63 -1.03
N TRP A 31 3.74 3.30 -2.28
CA TRP A 31 2.37 2.95 -2.65
C TRP A 31 2.17 1.46 -2.45
N ILE A 32 1.09 1.07 -1.77
CA ILE A 32 0.79 -0.31 -1.42
C ILE A 32 -0.70 -0.54 -1.69
N ASP A 33 -0.99 -1.48 -2.57
CA ASP A 33 -2.33 -1.88 -3.00
C ASP A 33 -3.26 -2.25 -1.83
N ALA A 34 -2.80 -3.06 -0.88
CA ALA A 34 -3.63 -3.59 0.19
C ALA A 34 -4.29 -2.52 1.10
N PRO A 35 -3.58 -1.48 1.57
CA PRO A 35 -4.18 -0.38 2.31
C PRO A 35 -4.73 0.77 1.44
N CYS A 36 -4.32 0.90 0.17
CA CYS A 36 -4.75 2.01 -0.70
C CYS A 36 -5.99 1.71 -1.54
N ILE A 37 -6.31 0.43 -1.75
CA ILE A 37 -7.53 -0.02 -2.44
C ILE A 37 -8.52 -0.49 -1.39
N ASN A 38 -9.78 -0.04 -1.49
CA ASN A 38 -10.84 -0.59 -0.65
C ASN A 38 -11.10 -2.05 -1.02
N GLN A 39 -10.51 -2.97 -0.25
CA GLN A 39 -10.63 -4.40 -0.51
C GLN A 39 -12.04 -4.96 -0.31
N ASN A 40 -12.97 -4.19 0.28
CA ASN A 40 -14.36 -4.57 0.50
C ASN A 40 -15.31 -4.05 -0.58
N ASP A 41 -14.81 -3.25 -1.53
CA ASP A 41 -15.57 -2.74 -2.67
C ASP A 41 -15.02 -3.38 -3.95
N ASP A 42 -15.72 -4.39 -4.46
CA ASP A 42 -15.28 -5.15 -5.62
C ASP A 42 -15.23 -4.29 -6.90
N GLU A 43 -16.08 -3.28 -7.04
CA GLU A 43 -16.09 -2.38 -8.21
C GLU A 43 -14.88 -1.45 -8.18
N GLU A 44 -14.58 -0.83 -7.03
CA GLU A 44 -13.39 -0.01 -6.84
C GLU A 44 -12.13 -0.86 -7.05
N LYS A 45 -12.08 -2.05 -6.45
CA LYS A 45 -10.93 -2.94 -6.53
C LYS A 45 -10.61 -3.33 -7.97
N VAL A 46 -11.61 -3.74 -8.75
CA VAL A 46 -11.40 -4.08 -10.17
C VAL A 46 -10.88 -2.86 -10.94
N SER A 47 -11.47 -1.68 -10.71
CA SER A 47 -11.06 -0.45 -11.39
C SER A 47 -9.62 -0.04 -11.06
N GLN A 48 -9.22 -0.15 -9.79
CA GLN A 48 -7.87 0.17 -9.32
C GLN A 48 -6.84 -0.85 -9.84
N VAL A 49 -7.16 -2.14 -9.87
CA VAL A 49 -6.28 -3.18 -10.42
C VAL A 49 -6.05 -2.98 -11.92
N MET A 50 -7.10 -2.64 -12.68
CA MET A 50 -6.97 -2.30 -14.11
C MET A 50 -6.11 -1.06 -14.35
N LEU A 51 -6.09 -0.11 -13.40
CA LEU A 51 -5.22 1.06 -13.50
C LEU A 51 -3.75 0.71 -13.20
N MET A 52 -3.49 -0.24 -12.29
CA MET A 52 -2.14 -0.72 -11.99
C MET A 52 -1.44 -1.31 -13.22
N GLU A 53 -2.17 -2.04 -14.07
CA GLU A 53 -1.64 -2.59 -15.33
C GLU A 53 -0.99 -1.50 -16.18
N LYS A 54 -1.58 -0.30 -16.23
CA LYS A 54 -1.05 0.84 -17.00
C LYS A 54 0.15 1.54 -16.36
N ILE A 55 0.43 1.30 -15.08
CA ILE A 55 1.54 1.93 -14.34
C ILE A 55 2.80 1.06 -14.40
N TYR A 56 2.63 -0.27 -14.55
CA TYR A 56 3.74 -1.22 -14.59
C TYR A 56 4.23 -1.60 -15.99
N ASP A 57 3.45 -1.31 -17.04
CA ASP A 57 3.89 -1.30 -18.44
C ASP A 57 4.86 -0.13 -18.73
#